data_AF-A0A9D5PUY3-F1
#
_entry.id   AF-A0A9D5PUY3-F1
#
_cell.length_a   1.000
_cell.length_b   1.000
_cell.length_c   1.000
_cell.angle_alpha   90.00
_cell.angle_beta   90.00
_cell.angle_gamma   90.00
#
_symmetry.space_group_name_H-M   'P 1'
#
loop_
_entity.id
_entity.type
_entity.pdbx_description
1 polymer ?
#
loop_
_entity_poly.entity_id
_entity_poly.type
_entity_poly.pdbx_seq_one_letter_code
_entity_poly.pdbx_strand_id
1 'polypeptide(L)'
;MNAKNFAGDALRDAIDKCRAHNVRTNITLNTLVHTKEMRDVLTYVEELYTLGCDALIVADLGAARLIHRYFPDLELHASTQAAGHNIAAAEELAKLGFSRMVAARELSFSDLSSLCEHSPIETELFIHGAICVSQSGQCLASSLIGGRSGNRGECAQPC
;
A
#
# COMPACT_ATOMS: atom_id res chain seq x y z
N MET A 1 -8.83 -18.42 -7.71
CA MET A 1 -8.31 -18.66 -6.35
C MET A 1 -7.92 -17.28 -5.81
N ASN A 2 -8.70 -16.70 -4.91
CA ASN A 2 -8.41 -15.38 -4.34
C ASN A 2 -7.77 -15.58 -2.96
N ALA A 3 -6.76 -14.78 -2.62
CA ALA A 3 -6.25 -14.75 -1.24
C ALA A 3 -7.37 -14.24 -0.32
N LYS A 4 -7.60 -14.93 0.79
CA LYS A 4 -8.52 -14.46 1.82
C LYS A 4 -7.76 -13.56 2.78
N ASN A 5 -8.35 -12.42 3.13
CA ASN A 5 -7.80 -11.57 4.18
C ASN A 5 -7.85 -12.32 5.53
N PHE A 6 -6.84 -12.11 6.37
CA PHE A 6 -6.89 -12.51 7.76
C PHE A 6 -7.89 -11.61 8.52
N ALA A 7 -8.52 -12.14 9.56
CA ALA A 7 -9.44 -11.40 10.42
C ALA A 7 -9.41 -11.96 11.85
N GLY A 8 -9.64 -11.10 12.84
CA GLY A 8 -9.71 -11.47 14.26
C GLY A 8 -8.45 -12.23 14.72
N ASP A 9 -8.65 -13.36 15.39
CA ASP A 9 -7.57 -14.16 15.98
C ASP A 9 -6.53 -14.62 14.94
N ALA A 10 -6.96 -14.92 13.70
CA ALA A 10 -6.04 -15.34 12.66
C ALA A 10 -5.02 -14.25 12.27
N LEU A 11 -5.41 -12.98 12.38
CA LEU A 11 -4.53 -11.85 12.12
C LEU A 11 -3.55 -11.64 13.28
N ARG A 12 -4.04 -11.72 14.52
CA ARG A 12 -3.22 -11.68 15.73
C ARG A 12 -2.16 -12.78 15.70
N ASP A 13 -2.58 -14.02 15.46
CA ASP A 13 -1.69 -15.19 15.42
C ASP A 13 -0.61 -15.03 14.34
N ALA A 14 -0.95 -14.46 13.18
CA ALA A 14 0.01 -14.20 12.11
C ALA A 14 1.05 -13.16 12.54
N ILE A 15 0.63 -12.05 13.15
CA ILE A 15 1.54 -11.00 13.63
C ILE A 15 2.42 -11.52 14.76
N ASP A 16 1.85 -12.21 15.75
CA ASP A 16 2.59 -12.77 16.88
C ASP A 16 3.61 -13.82 16.43
N LYS A 17 3.25 -14.64 15.45
CA LYS A 17 4.18 -15.61 14.84
C LYS A 17 5.33 -14.90 14.13
N CYS A 18 5.06 -13.89 13.32
CA CYS A 18 6.10 -13.11 12.66
C CYS A 18 7.04 -12.45 13.68
N ARG A 19 6.47 -11.82 14.72
CA ARG A 19 7.23 -11.21 15.81
C ARG A 19 8.12 -12.22 16.54
N ALA A 20 7.60 -13.42 16.87
CA ALA A 20 8.36 -14.49 17.50
C ALA A 20 9.59 -14.94 16.69
N HIS A 21 9.58 -14.69 15.38
CA HIS A 21 10.68 -14.99 14.46
C HIS A 21 11.49 -13.75 14.02
N ASN A 22 11.27 -12.58 14.63
CA ASN A 22 11.86 -11.30 14.23
C ASN A 22 11.61 -10.94 12.75
N VAL A 23 10.42 -11.28 12.24
CA VAL A 23 9.98 -10.97 10.89
C VAL A 23 9.01 -9.79 10.95
N ARG A 24 9.25 -8.77 10.12
CA ARG A 24 8.37 -7.61 10.01
C ARG A 24 7.06 -7.95 9.29
N THR A 25 6.00 -7.26 9.69
CA THR A 25 4.62 -7.42 9.21
C THR A 25 4.14 -6.13 8.58
N ASN A 26 4.14 -6.11 7.24
CA ASN A 26 3.64 -4.98 6.47
C ASN A 26 2.26 -5.32 5.92
N ILE A 27 1.23 -4.58 6.33
CA ILE A 27 -0.16 -4.90 6.00
C ILE A 27 -0.66 -3.97 4.90
N THR A 28 -1.29 -4.53 3.87
CA THR A 28 -1.84 -3.76 2.76
C THR A 28 -3.17 -3.10 3.12
N LEU A 29 -3.23 -1.78 2.96
CA LEU A 29 -4.43 -0.93 3.07
C LEU A 29 -4.50 -0.02 1.82
N ASN A 30 -4.39 -0.62 0.65
CA ASN A 30 -4.23 0.06 -0.63
C ASN A 30 -5.54 0.31 -1.40
N THR A 31 -6.68 0.25 -0.71
CA THR A 31 -7.99 0.58 -1.30
C THR A 31 -8.26 2.08 -1.17
N LEU A 32 -8.76 2.72 -2.25
CA LEU A 32 -9.31 4.07 -2.18
C LEU A 32 -10.56 4.08 -1.28
N VAL A 33 -10.56 4.98 -0.29
CA VAL A 33 -11.52 4.94 0.83
C VAL A 33 -12.64 5.95 0.59
N HIS A 34 -13.89 5.48 0.53
CA HIS A 34 -15.02 6.41 0.43
C HIS A 34 -15.27 7.08 1.78
N THR A 35 -15.83 8.29 1.79
CA THR A 35 -16.09 9.05 3.03
C THR A 35 -16.83 8.25 4.11
N LYS A 36 -17.81 7.44 3.71
CA LYS A 36 -18.58 6.59 4.63
C LYS A 36 -17.78 5.44 5.26
N GLU A 37 -16.68 5.03 4.63
CA GLU A 37 -15.82 3.91 5.04
C GLU A 37 -14.66 4.39 5.94
N MET A 38 -14.37 5.70 5.95
CA MET A 38 -13.18 6.26 6.63
C MET A 38 -13.15 5.93 8.13
N ARG A 39 -14.29 5.95 8.81
CA ARG A 39 -14.36 5.61 10.24
C ARG A 39 -13.99 4.15 10.49
N ASP A 40 -14.49 3.24 9.66
CA ASP A 40 -14.24 1.80 9.79
C ASP A 40 -12.77 1.51 9.47
N VAL A 41 -12.20 2.20 8.47
CA VAL A 41 -10.77 2.11 8.15
C VAL A 41 -9.90 2.55 9.33
N LEU A 42 -10.22 3.68 9.99
CA LEU A 42 -9.45 4.13 11.15
C LEU A 42 -9.57 3.18 12.35
N THR A 43 -10.75 2.60 12.57
CA THR A 43 -10.95 1.57 13.60
C THR A 43 -10.09 0.33 13.31
N TYR A 44 -10.03 -0.09 12.05
CA TYR A 44 -9.19 -1.21 11.63
C TYR A 44 -7.71 -0.89 11.79
N VAL A 45 -7.27 0.33 11.46
CA VAL A 45 -5.88 0.76 11.67
C VAL A 45 -5.52 0.77 13.16
N GLU A 46 -6.42 1.20 14.04
CA GLU A 46 -6.23 1.13 15.49
C GLU A 46 -6.02 -0.31 15.98
N GLU A 47 -6.81 -1.26 15.46
CA GLU A 47 -6.61 -2.69 15.72
C GLU A 47 -5.22 -3.15 15.27
N LEU A 48 -4.83 -2.87 14.02
CA LEU A 48 -3.53 -3.24 13.47
C LEU A 48 -2.37 -2.67 14.28
N TYR A 49 -2.46 -1.39 14.64
CA TYR A 49 -1.49 -0.70 15.46
C TYR A 49 -1.37 -1.35 16.86
N THR A 50 -2.50 -1.66 17.49
CA THR A 50 -2.55 -2.32 18.81
C THR A 50 -1.99 -3.74 18.76
N LEU A 51 -2.22 -4.46 17.66
CA LEU A 51 -1.63 -5.77 17.41
C LEU A 51 -0.11 -5.69 17.16
N GLY A 52 0.42 -4.49 16.91
CA GLY A 52 1.83 -4.22 16.70
C GLY A 52 2.31 -4.64 15.31
N CYS A 53 1.56 -4.29 14.26
CA CYS A 53 2.07 -4.37 12.90
C CYS A 53 3.19 -3.36 12.67
N ASP A 54 4.10 -3.65 11.74
CA ASP A 54 5.30 -2.85 11.53
C ASP A 54 5.07 -1.68 10.56
N ALA A 55 4.23 -1.86 9.54
CA ALA A 55 3.93 -0.83 8.56
C ALA A 55 2.58 -1.07 7.85
N LEU A 56 2.02 0.01 7.29
CA LEU A 56 0.87 -0.05 6.39
C LEU A 56 1.25 0.36 4.97
N ILE A 57 0.80 -0.41 3.98
CA ILE A 57 0.95 -0.08 2.56
C ILE A 57 -0.33 0.62 2.07
N VAL A 58 -0.32 1.95 2.00
CA VAL A 58 -1.51 2.80 1.83
C VAL A 58 -1.54 3.44 0.44
N ALA A 59 -2.74 3.55 -0.15
CA ALA A 59 -2.94 4.24 -1.43
C ALA A 59 -3.69 5.58 -1.29
N ASP A 60 -4.68 5.63 -0.40
CA ASP A 60 -5.53 6.80 -0.21
C ASP A 60 -4.81 7.89 0.60
N LEU A 61 -4.53 9.04 -0.02
CA LEU A 61 -3.81 10.14 0.64
C LEU A 61 -4.60 10.75 1.81
N GLY A 62 -5.93 10.73 1.74
CA GLY A 62 -6.80 11.20 2.82
C GLY A 62 -6.69 10.30 4.05
N ALA A 63 -6.72 8.99 3.83
CA ALA A 63 -6.49 7.99 4.88
C ALA A 63 -5.06 8.11 5.43
N ALA A 64 -4.04 8.15 4.58
CA ALA A 64 -2.65 8.28 5.00
C ALA A 64 -2.43 9.50 5.93
N ARG A 65 -2.96 10.67 5.54
CA ARG A 65 -2.89 11.88 6.37
C ARG A 65 -3.54 11.72 7.74
N LEU A 66 -4.67 11.01 7.82
CA LEU A 66 -5.37 10.78 9.08
C LEU A 66 -4.65 9.73 9.93
N ILE A 67 -4.14 8.68 9.32
CA ILE A 67 -3.36 7.63 10.00
C ILE A 67 -2.10 8.25 10.59
N HIS A 68 -1.32 9.00 9.80
CA HIS A 68 -0.11 9.66 10.29
C HIS A 68 -0.41 10.65 11.44
N ARG A 69 -1.58 11.30 11.42
CA ARG A 69 -2.00 12.19 12.51
C ARG A 69 -2.32 11.45 13.81
N TYR A 70 -3.01 10.32 13.73
CA TYR A 70 -3.50 9.60 14.92
C TYR A 70 -2.52 8.52 15.42
N PHE A 71 -1.68 8.00 14.53
CA PHE A 71 -0.72 6.92 14.77
C PHE A 71 0.66 7.31 14.18
N PRO A 72 1.32 8.36 14.71
CA PRO A 72 2.54 8.91 14.11
C PRO A 72 3.72 7.93 14.11
N ASP A 73 3.71 6.94 15.00
CA ASP A 73 4.76 5.92 15.10
C ASP A 73 4.56 4.74 14.13
N LEU A 74 3.42 4.68 13.43
CA LEU A 74 3.13 3.62 12.47
C LEU A 74 3.74 3.97 11.10
N GLU A 75 4.70 3.16 10.64
CA GLU A 75 5.33 3.38 9.33
C GLU A 75 4.31 3.27 8.19
N LEU A 76 4.38 4.23 7.26
CA LEU A 76 3.53 4.24 6.07
C LEU A 76 4.38 4.04 4.82
N HIS A 77 4.00 3.05 4.02
CA HIS A 77 4.56 2.79 2.70
C HIS A 77 3.52 3.17 1.64
N ALA A 78 3.92 3.96 0.65
CA ALA A 78 3.03 4.35 -0.43
C ALA A 78 2.88 3.17 -1.39
N SER A 79 1.65 2.69 -1.56
CA SER A 79 1.31 1.63 -2.51
C SER A 79 1.69 2.03 -3.94
N THR A 80 1.86 1.06 -4.83
CA THR A 80 1.93 1.35 -6.29
C THR A 80 0.73 2.15 -6.78
N GLN A 81 -0.43 2.00 -6.12
CA GLN A 81 -1.63 2.80 -6.38
C GLN A 81 -1.49 4.28 -6.00
N ALA A 82 -0.46 4.70 -5.26
CA ALA A 82 -0.18 6.10 -4.93
C ALA A 82 0.64 6.82 -6.01
N ALA A 83 0.88 6.19 -7.17
CA ALA A 83 1.52 6.78 -8.35
C ALA A 83 2.98 7.26 -8.12
N GLY A 84 3.80 6.44 -7.47
CA GLY A 84 5.23 6.72 -7.24
C GLY A 84 6.09 6.68 -8.51
N HIS A 85 6.08 7.75 -9.31
CA HIS A 85 6.74 7.82 -10.61
C HIS A 85 8.01 8.67 -10.65
N ASN A 86 8.15 9.65 -9.75
CA ASN A 86 9.21 10.65 -9.84
C ASN A 86 9.54 11.24 -8.47
N ILE A 87 10.64 11.98 -8.41
CA ILE A 87 11.16 12.58 -7.18
C ILE A 87 10.13 13.52 -6.53
N ALA A 88 9.41 14.32 -7.33
CA ALA A 88 8.40 15.23 -6.80
C ALA A 88 7.25 14.46 -6.10
N ALA A 89 6.85 13.31 -6.63
CA ALA A 89 5.89 12.43 -5.95
C ALA A 89 6.46 11.91 -4.60
N ALA A 90 7.72 11.50 -4.58
CA ALA A 90 8.38 11.04 -3.36
C ALA A 90 8.48 12.16 -2.30
N GLU A 91 8.78 13.39 -2.70
CA GLU A 91 8.80 14.56 -1.82
C GLU A 91 7.42 14.87 -1.20
N GLU A 92 6.35 14.80 -2.00
CA GLU A 92 4.98 15.00 -1.49
C GLU A 92 4.55 13.87 -0.55
N LEU A 93 4.91 12.63 -0.87
CA LEU A 93 4.64 11.48 0.00
C LEU A 93 5.40 11.60 1.33
N ALA A 94 6.66 12.04 1.31
CA ALA A 94 7.43 12.30 2.53
C ALA A 94 6.74 13.31 3.45
N LYS A 95 6.19 14.41 2.89
CA LYS A 95 5.42 15.43 3.65
C LYS A 95 4.14 14.86 4.27
N LEU A 96 3.59 13.80 3.70
CA LEU A 96 2.41 13.11 4.21
C LEU A 96 2.74 12.03 5.25
N GLY A 97 4.02 11.85 5.58
CA GLY A 97 4.48 10.90 6.61
C GLY A 97 4.83 9.50 6.07
N PHE A 98 4.92 9.33 4.76
CA PHE A 98 5.43 8.08 4.19
C PHE A 98 6.94 7.95 4.41
N SER A 99 7.40 6.75 4.81
CA SER A 99 8.82 6.40 4.94
C SER A 99 9.36 5.68 3.71
N ARG A 100 8.46 5.13 2.88
CA ARG A 100 8.78 4.36 1.69
C ARG A 100 7.74 4.58 0.60
N MET A 101 8.16 4.47 -0.66
CA MET A 101 7.30 4.48 -1.83
C MET A 101 7.58 3.27 -2.71
N VAL A 102 6.52 2.54 -3.09
CA VAL A 102 6.63 1.49 -4.09
C VAL A 102 6.56 2.13 -5.48
N ALA A 103 7.66 2.02 -6.23
CA ALA A 103 7.83 2.60 -7.55
C ALA A 103 6.86 1.98 -8.57
N ALA A 104 6.41 2.81 -9.51
CA ALA A 104 5.67 2.36 -10.67
C ALA A 104 6.54 1.44 -11.55
N ARG A 105 5.95 0.38 -12.10
CA ARG A 105 6.67 -0.67 -12.85
C ARG A 105 6.94 -0.30 -14.30
N GLU A 106 6.25 0.71 -14.80
CA GLU A 106 6.38 1.30 -16.12
C GLU A 106 7.55 2.30 -16.22
N LEU A 107 8.30 2.53 -15.13
CA LEU A 107 9.46 3.41 -15.12
C LEU A 107 10.64 2.83 -15.91
N SER A 108 11.37 3.72 -16.58
CA SER A 108 12.64 3.34 -17.21
C SER A 108 13.71 3.08 -16.14
N PHE A 109 14.76 2.35 -16.51
CA PHE A 109 15.90 2.14 -15.62
C PHE A 109 16.54 3.47 -15.20
N SER A 110 16.58 4.47 -16.09
CA SER A 110 17.14 5.80 -15.80
C SER A 110 16.30 6.54 -14.75
N ASP A 111 14.97 6.51 -14.87
CA ASP A 111 14.07 7.16 -13.92
C ASP A 111 14.11 6.47 -12.56
N LEU A 112 14.13 5.13 -12.55
CA LEU A 112 14.27 4.34 -11.34
C LEU A 112 15.62 4.60 -10.64
N SER A 113 16.72 4.67 -11.39
CA SER A 113 18.04 4.98 -10.82
C SER A 113 18.05 6.36 -10.17
N SER A 114 17.47 7.35 -10.86
CA SER A 114 17.32 8.72 -10.33
C SER A 114 16.48 8.76 -9.05
N LEU A 115 15.37 8.01 -9.00
CA LEU A 115 14.56 7.85 -7.79
C LEU A 115 15.35 7.23 -6.63
N CYS A 116 16.06 6.13 -6.87
CA CYS A 116 16.85 5.47 -5.85
C CYS A 116 17.97 6.36 -5.28
N GLU A 117 18.54 7.25 -6.09
CA GLU A 117 19.61 8.16 -5.69
C GLU A 117 19.10 9.40 -4.93
N HIS A 118 17.95 9.95 -5.32
CA HIS A 118 17.52 11.29 -4.90
C HIS A 118 16.24 11.32 -4.07
N SER A 119 15.49 10.22 -3.98
CA SER A 119 14.26 10.18 -3.21
C SER A 119 14.53 10.45 -1.71
N PRO A 120 13.73 11.31 -1.05
CA PRO A 120 13.85 11.55 0.39
C PRO A 120 13.34 10.39 1.26
N ILE A 121 12.68 9.40 0.63
CA ILE A 121 12.10 8.22 1.26
C ILE A 121 12.54 6.96 0.53
N GLU A 122 12.49 5.80 1.19
CA GLU A 122 12.94 4.55 0.58
C GLU A 122 12.15 4.23 -0.70
N THR A 123 12.84 3.73 -1.73
CA THR A 123 12.19 3.25 -2.96
C THR A 123 12.13 1.73 -2.97
N GLU A 124 10.95 1.16 -3.14
CA GLU A 124 10.71 -0.29 -3.24
C GLU A 124 10.19 -0.66 -4.64
N LEU A 125 10.58 -1.83 -5.17
CA LEU A 125 10.17 -2.28 -6.50
C LEU A 125 9.65 -3.72 -6.47
N PHE A 126 8.57 -3.98 -7.20
CA PHE A 126 8.12 -5.34 -7.49
C PHE A 126 9.00 -6.02 -8.55
N ILE A 127 9.61 -7.14 -8.19
CA ILE A 127 10.42 -7.96 -9.11
C ILE A 127 9.67 -9.20 -9.64
N HIS A 128 8.55 -9.58 -9.02
CA HIS A 128 7.72 -10.73 -9.44
C HIS A 128 6.24 -10.53 -9.04
N GLY A 129 5.35 -11.39 -9.55
CA GLY A 129 3.93 -11.43 -9.18
C GLY A 129 3.00 -10.89 -10.28
N ALA A 130 1.84 -10.37 -9.88
CA ALA A 130 0.87 -9.82 -10.82
C ALA A 130 1.37 -8.48 -11.38
N ILE A 131 1.81 -8.48 -12.64
CA ILE A 131 2.31 -7.29 -13.34
C ILE A 131 1.13 -6.64 -14.08
N CYS A 132 0.84 -5.36 -13.78
CA CYS A 132 -0.14 -4.61 -14.54
C CYS A 132 0.46 -4.21 -15.89
N VAL A 133 -0.28 -4.43 -16.98
CA VAL A 133 0.14 -4.00 -18.33
C VAL A 133 -0.16 -2.52 -18.60
N SER A 134 -1.02 -1.90 -17.79
CA SER A 134 -1.34 -0.47 -17.85
C SER A 134 -0.65 0.31 -16.72
N GLN A 135 -1.23 1.43 -16.29
CA GLN A 135 -0.75 2.21 -15.15
C GLN A 135 -0.82 1.40 -13.84
N SER A 136 0.29 1.33 -13.11
CA SER A 136 0.45 0.46 -11.95
C SER A 136 -0.63 0.67 -10.89
N GLY A 137 -1.51 -0.31 -10.72
CA GLY A 137 -2.59 -0.28 -9.72
C GLY A 137 -3.79 0.62 -10.07
N GLN A 138 -3.75 1.36 -11.18
CA GLN A 138 -4.77 2.34 -11.58
C GLN A 138 -5.66 1.86 -12.74
N CYS A 139 -5.50 0.61 -13.18
CA CYS A 139 -6.26 0.06 -14.30
C CYS A 139 -7.73 -0.20 -13.93
N LEU A 140 -8.66 0.20 -14.81
CA LEU A 140 -10.09 -0.05 -14.69
C LEU A 140 -10.59 -1.24 -15.52
N ALA A 141 -9.72 -1.89 -16.31
CA ALA A 141 -10.11 -2.92 -17.27
C ALA A 141 -10.91 -4.07 -16.63
N SER A 142 -10.44 -4.58 -15.49
CA SER A 142 -11.14 -5.66 -14.75
C SER A 142 -12.55 -5.25 -14.31
N SER A 143 -12.73 -3.98 -13.90
CA SER A 143 -14.03 -3.47 -13.46
C SER A 143 -14.97 -3.23 -14.62
N LEU A 144 -14.47 -2.66 -15.72
CA LEU A 144 -15.29 -2.30 -16.87
C LEU A 144 -15.67 -3.52 -17.72
N ILE A 145 -14.75 -4.46 -17.91
CA ILE A 145 -14.97 -5.66 -18.73
C ILE A 145 -15.69 -6.75 -17.93
N GLY A 146 -15.28 -6.96 -16.67
CA GLY A 146 -15.69 -8.12 -15.88
C GLY A 146 -16.44 -7.80 -14.59
N GLY A 147 -16.73 -6.53 -14.29
CA GLY A 147 -17.43 -6.13 -13.06
C GLY A 147 -16.64 -6.32 -11.77
N ARG A 148 -15.33 -6.63 -11.86
CA ARG A 148 -14.48 -6.96 -10.71
C ARG A 148 -13.47 -5.86 -10.44
N SER A 149 -13.63 -5.14 -9.33
CA SER A 149 -12.82 -3.95 -9.06
C SER A 149 -11.43 -4.30 -8.54
N GLY A 150 -10.39 -3.92 -9.28
CA GLY A 150 -9.00 -4.07 -8.81
C GLY A 150 -8.73 -3.30 -7.52
N ASN A 151 -9.34 -2.12 -7.35
CA ASN A 151 -9.24 -1.31 -6.13
C ASN A 151 -9.85 -2.00 -4.89
N ARG A 152 -10.76 -2.97 -5.10
CA ARG A 152 -11.39 -3.76 -4.04
C ARG A 152 -10.75 -5.14 -3.88
N GLY A 153 -9.55 -5.35 -4.44
CA GLY A 153 -8.83 -6.62 -4.37
C GLY A 153 -9.41 -7.72 -5.26
N GLU A 154 -10.31 -7.39 -6.18
CA GLU A 154 -11.04 -8.38 -6.99
C GLU A 154 -10.48 -8.55 -8.41
N CYS A 155 -9.37 -7.86 -8.74
CA CYS A 155 -8.79 -7.83 -10.08
C CYS A 155 -8.75 -9.23 -10.72
N ALA A 156 -9.39 -9.37 -11.88
CA ALA A 156 -9.43 -10.62 -12.63
C ALA A 156 -8.16 -10.87 -13.46
N GLN A 157 -7.20 -9.94 -13.42
CA GLN A 157 -5.98 -9.96 -14.23
C GLN A 157 -6.29 -10.17 -15.73
N PRO A 158 -7.10 -9.30 -16.36
CA PRO A 158 -7.50 -9.45 -17.76
C PRO A 158 -6.39 -9.13 -18.78
N CYS A 159 -5.17 -8.86 -18.30
CA CYS A 159 -4.02 -8.41 -19.07
C CYS A 159 -3.00 -9.52 -19.29
#